data_AF-A0A955LDI9-F1
#
_entry.id   AF-A0A955LDI9-F1
#
_cell.length_a   1.000
_cell.length_b   1.000
_cell.length_c   1.000
_cell.angle_alpha   90.00
_cell.angle_beta   90.00
_cell.angle_gamma   90.00
#
_symmetry.space_group_name_H-M   'P 1'
#
loop_
_entity.id
_entity.type
_entity.pdbx_description
1 polymer ?
#
loop_
_entity_poly.entity_id
_entity_poly.type
_entity_poly.pdbx_seq_one_letter_code
_entity_poly.pdbx_strand_id
1 'polypeptide(L)'
;EPTGCGYLKMYRDFSDDYGFPGADRLVSKLVEARMEADKFEILTGKHQEIGTLVVVSNSPDGRIPMIQPLVNGRQYFVYHPQVELGLYRLIEEPITTKLEEITQAKIHPAEFRDKLASLTKKHVAMTLDKLASGKPVYEVTVTSPTELMIKETLAA
;
A
#
# COMPACT_ATOMS: atom_id res chain seq x y z
N GLU A 1 7.70 -18.48 10.09
CA GLU A 1 7.86 -17.01 10.26
C GLU A 1 6.48 -16.41 10.48
N PRO A 2 6.30 -15.50 11.45
CA PRO A 2 4.98 -14.92 11.76
C PRO A 2 4.47 -13.91 10.71
N THR A 3 5.25 -13.61 9.66
CA THR A 3 4.87 -12.63 8.64
C THR A 3 4.58 -13.33 7.29
N GLY A 4 3.34 -13.76 7.09
CA GLY A 4 2.85 -14.27 5.79
C GLY A 4 2.61 -13.17 4.75
N CYS A 5 2.64 -11.90 5.15
CA CYS A 5 2.42 -10.76 4.26
C CYS A 5 3.67 -10.46 3.42
N GLY A 6 3.59 -10.70 2.11
CA GLY A 6 4.67 -10.43 1.17
C GLY A 6 5.19 -8.98 1.21
N TYR A 7 4.29 -7.99 1.35
CA TYR A 7 4.67 -6.57 1.46
C TYR A 7 5.58 -6.28 2.66
N LEU A 8 5.19 -6.74 3.85
CA LEU A 8 5.99 -6.56 5.07
C LEU A 8 7.33 -7.31 4.99
N LYS A 9 7.33 -8.49 4.36
CA LYS A 9 8.56 -9.25 4.11
C LYS A 9 9.50 -8.49 3.17
N MET A 10 8.99 -7.92 2.07
CA MET A 10 9.82 -7.13 1.15
C MET A 10 10.39 -5.89 1.84
N TYR A 11 9.58 -5.20 2.65
CA TYR A 11 10.06 -4.06 3.43
C TYR A 11 11.18 -4.40 4.40
N ARG A 12 11.06 -5.55 5.09
CA ARG A 12 12.06 -6.05 6.03
C ARG A 12 13.34 -6.45 5.30
N ASP A 13 13.20 -7.24 4.23
CA ASP A 13 14.32 -7.89 3.55
C ASP A 13 15.06 -6.93 2.58
N PHE A 14 14.38 -5.88 2.09
CA PHE A 14 14.92 -4.90 1.11
C PHE A 14 14.77 -3.45 1.60
N SER A 15 14.88 -3.21 2.91
CA SER A 15 14.59 -1.90 3.52
C SER A 15 15.35 -0.71 2.90
N ASP A 16 16.60 -0.94 2.47
CA ASP A 16 17.42 0.07 1.79
C ASP A 16 16.85 0.47 0.42
N ASP A 17 16.40 -0.51 -0.37
CA ASP A 17 15.76 -0.27 -1.67
C ASP A 17 14.45 0.52 -1.50
N TYR A 18 13.75 0.31 -0.39
CA TYR A 18 12.55 1.06 -0.04
C TYR A 18 12.87 2.46 0.49
N GLY A 19 14.13 2.79 0.78
CA GLY A 19 14.53 4.10 1.30
C GLY A 19 14.23 4.26 2.80
N PHE A 20 14.13 3.14 3.52
CA PHE A 20 13.90 3.14 4.95
C PHE A 20 14.88 2.18 5.67
N PRO A 21 16.18 2.52 5.74
CA PRO A 21 17.18 1.66 6.38
C PRO A 21 16.80 1.36 7.84
N GLY A 22 16.86 0.10 8.23
CA GLY A 22 16.47 -0.34 9.58
C GLY A 22 14.97 -0.59 9.77
N ALA A 23 14.21 -0.71 8.67
CA ALA A 23 12.79 -1.07 8.71
C ALA A 23 12.53 -2.43 9.39
N ASP A 24 13.52 -3.32 9.42
CA ASP A 24 13.44 -4.66 9.98
C ASP A 24 12.95 -4.66 11.44
N ARG A 25 13.47 -3.75 12.26
CA ARG A 25 13.08 -3.60 13.66
C ARG A 25 11.66 -3.06 13.79
N LEU A 26 11.29 -2.10 12.94
CA LEU A 26 9.94 -1.53 12.95
C LEU A 26 8.90 -2.57 12.53
N VAL A 27 9.15 -3.30 11.43
CA VAL A 27 8.25 -4.36 10.94
C VAL A 27 8.08 -5.45 11.99
N SER A 28 9.17 -5.85 12.64
CA SER A 28 9.11 -6.85 13.72
C SER A 28 8.23 -6.37 14.89
N LYS A 29 8.43 -5.13 15.34
CA LYS A 29 7.62 -4.52 16.41
C LYS A 29 6.15 -4.34 16.02
N LEU A 30 5.87 -4.01 14.75
CA LEU A 30 4.51 -3.89 14.23
C LEU A 30 3.80 -5.26 14.25
N VAL A 31 4.49 -6.32 13.83
CA VAL A 31 3.95 -7.68 13.85
C VAL A 31 3.68 -8.14 15.28
N GLU A 32 4.62 -7.93 16.20
CA GLU A 32 4.45 -8.20 17.64
C GLU A 32 3.21 -7.49 18.21
N ALA A 33 3.13 -6.16 18.06
CA ALA A 33 2.02 -5.36 18.58
C ALA A 33 0.67 -5.75 17.98
N ARG A 34 0.64 -6.24 16.74
CA ARG A 34 -0.59 -6.72 16.09
C ARG A 34 -0.99 -8.12 16.51
N MET A 35 -0.04 -9.02 16.77
CA MET A 35 -0.32 -10.33 17.35
C MET A 35 -0.91 -10.18 18.76
N GLU A 36 -0.43 -9.22 19.56
CA GLU A 36 -0.98 -8.91 20.89
C GLU A 36 -2.39 -8.33 20.84
N ALA A 37 -2.75 -7.66 19.74
CA ALA A 37 -4.06 -7.01 19.58
C ALA A 37 -5.18 -7.93 19.09
N ASP A 38 -4.91 -9.23 18.88
CA ASP A 38 -5.87 -10.27 18.43
C ASP A 38 -6.65 -9.92 17.14
N LYS A 39 -6.07 -9.07 16.30
CA LYS A 39 -6.63 -8.59 15.03
C LYS A 39 -5.84 -9.15 13.85
N PHE A 40 -5.76 -10.48 13.77
CA PHE A 40 -5.05 -11.16 12.69
C PHE A 40 -6.01 -12.05 11.89
N GLU A 41 -6.03 -11.87 10.58
CA GLU A 41 -6.65 -12.82 9.67
C GLU A 41 -5.54 -13.65 9.03
N ILE A 42 -5.53 -14.95 9.31
CA ILE A 42 -4.58 -15.88 8.70
C ILE A 42 -5.15 -16.28 7.34
N LEU A 43 -4.59 -15.70 6.29
CA LEU A 43 -4.89 -16.11 4.92
C LEU A 43 -4.22 -17.46 4.64
N THR A 44 -4.99 -18.40 4.12
CA THR A 44 -4.51 -19.72 3.70
C THR A 44 -4.57 -19.86 2.18
N GLY A 45 -3.74 -20.73 1.62
CA GLY A 45 -3.65 -20.95 0.18
C GLY A 45 -2.33 -20.48 -0.43
N LYS A 46 -2.23 -20.59 -1.76
CA LYS A 46 -1.06 -20.14 -2.53
C LYS A 46 -1.43 -18.89 -3.31
N HIS A 47 -0.47 -17.97 -3.40
CA HIS A 47 -0.49 -16.84 -4.32
C HIS A 47 -0.53 -17.31 -5.77
N GLN A 48 -1.57 -16.93 -6.51
CA GLN A 48 -1.76 -17.25 -7.93
C GLN A 48 -2.19 -16.00 -8.73
N GLU A 49 -1.77 -14.82 -8.28
CA GLU A 49 -2.15 -13.56 -8.91
C GLU A 49 -1.62 -13.50 -10.33
N ILE A 50 -2.49 -13.17 -11.28
CA ILE A 50 -2.13 -13.07 -12.71
C ILE A 50 -1.84 -11.64 -13.16
N GLY A 51 -2.03 -10.66 -12.28
CA GLY A 51 -1.85 -9.24 -12.59
C GLY A 51 -2.16 -8.36 -11.39
N THR A 52 -2.03 -7.06 -11.62
CA THR A 52 -2.34 -6.01 -10.63
C THR A 52 -3.46 -5.12 -11.15
N LEU A 53 -4.46 -4.84 -10.33
CA LEU A 53 -5.51 -3.86 -10.57
C LEU A 53 -5.17 -2.59 -9.79
N VAL A 54 -4.94 -1.48 -10.50
CA VAL A 54 -4.78 -0.14 -9.93
C VAL A 54 -6.12 0.56 -10.02
N VAL A 55 -6.79 0.73 -8.89
CA VAL A 55 -8.18 1.17 -8.82
C VAL A 55 -8.25 2.66 -8.53
N VAL A 56 -8.72 3.43 -9.51
CA VAL A 56 -8.92 4.88 -9.42
C VAL A 56 -10.41 5.18 -9.46
N SER A 57 -10.92 5.94 -8.51
CA SER A 57 -12.31 6.40 -8.49
C SER A 57 -12.40 7.84 -8.97
N ASN A 58 -13.22 8.03 -10.00
CA ASN A 58 -13.72 9.34 -10.45
C ASN A 58 -15.18 9.55 -9.99
N SER A 59 -15.66 8.72 -9.05
CA SER A 59 -17.03 8.83 -8.54
C SER A 59 -17.25 10.21 -7.90
N PRO A 60 -18.35 10.91 -8.22
CA PRO A 60 -18.64 12.24 -7.66
C PRO A 60 -18.77 12.25 -6.13
N ASP A 61 -19.15 11.13 -5.53
CA ASP A 61 -19.28 10.97 -4.08
C ASP A 61 -17.94 10.64 -3.37
N GLY A 62 -16.84 10.52 -4.14
CA GLY A 62 -15.51 10.22 -3.64
C GLY A 62 -15.37 8.81 -3.05
N ARG A 63 -16.38 7.96 -3.17
CA ARG A 63 -16.31 6.58 -2.65
C ARG A 63 -15.45 5.73 -3.57
N ILE A 64 -14.59 4.93 -2.95
CA ILE A 64 -13.76 3.94 -3.63
C ILE A 64 -14.35 2.58 -3.29
N PRO A 65 -14.95 1.87 -4.26
CA PRO A 65 -15.50 0.55 -3.99
C PRO A 65 -14.37 -0.41 -3.62
N MET A 66 -14.66 -1.30 -2.67
CA MET A 66 -13.76 -2.40 -2.38
C MET A 66 -13.84 -3.41 -3.53
N ILE A 67 -12.74 -3.61 -4.24
CA ILE A 67 -12.66 -4.61 -5.29
C ILE A 67 -12.17 -5.92 -4.68
N GLN A 68 -12.91 -7.01 -4.90
CA GLN A 68 -12.45 -8.32 -4.46
C GLN A 68 -11.22 -8.74 -5.26
N PRO A 69 -10.19 -9.33 -4.62
CA PRO A 69 -8.99 -9.80 -5.30
C PRO A 69 -9.23 -11.04 -6.18
N LEU A 70 -10.45 -11.60 -6.17
CA LEU A 70 -10.87 -12.72 -7.02
C LEU A 70 -11.90 -12.22 -8.05
N VAL A 71 -11.49 -12.14 -9.32
CA VAL A 71 -12.36 -11.71 -10.43
C VAL A 71 -12.45 -12.83 -11.45
N ASN A 72 -13.66 -13.32 -11.73
CA ASN A 72 -13.91 -14.44 -12.64
C ASN A 72 -13.03 -15.68 -12.36
N GLY A 73 -12.84 -16.01 -11.08
CA GLY A 73 -12.03 -17.16 -10.65
C GLY A 73 -10.51 -16.96 -10.76
N ARG A 74 -10.04 -15.75 -11.07
CA ARG A 74 -8.61 -15.43 -11.15
C ARG A 74 -8.21 -14.44 -10.05
N GLN A 75 -7.03 -14.65 -9.47
CA GLN A 75 -6.52 -13.78 -8.42
C GLN A 75 -5.77 -12.58 -9.02
N TYR A 76 -5.89 -11.43 -8.38
CA TYR A 76 -5.17 -10.21 -8.71
C TYR A 76 -4.68 -9.52 -7.45
N PHE A 77 -3.55 -8.83 -7.55
CA PHE A 77 -3.23 -7.78 -6.58
C PHE A 77 -4.16 -6.59 -6.80
N VAL A 78 -4.65 -5.97 -5.74
CA VAL A 78 -5.52 -4.80 -5.83
C VAL A 78 -4.86 -3.65 -5.08
N TYR A 79 -4.60 -2.55 -5.78
CA TYR A 79 -4.00 -1.34 -5.23
C TYR A 79 -4.97 -0.17 -5.39
N HIS A 80 -5.21 0.57 -4.30
CA HIS A 80 -6.11 1.71 -4.25
C HIS A 80 -5.33 2.99 -3.89
N PRO A 81 -4.73 3.71 -4.87
CA PRO A 81 -3.91 4.90 -4.60
C PRO A 81 -4.62 5.97 -3.75
N GLN A 82 -5.91 6.19 -3.98
CA GLN A 82 -6.67 7.21 -3.26
C GLN A 82 -7.00 6.80 -1.80
N VAL A 83 -7.13 5.50 -1.51
CA VAL A 83 -7.28 5.01 -0.13
C VAL A 83 -5.99 5.25 0.64
N GLU A 84 -4.85 4.93 0.02
CA GLU A 84 -3.53 5.16 0.58
C GLU A 84 -3.30 6.66 0.88
N LEU A 85 -3.62 7.55 -0.06
CA LEU A 85 -3.59 9.00 0.17
C LEU A 85 -4.50 9.44 1.32
N GLY A 86 -5.70 8.84 1.42
CA GLY A 86 -6.63 9.10 2.52
C GLY A 86 -6.06 8.70 3.88
N LEU A 87 -5.45 7.52 3.97
CA LEU A 87 -4.79 7.04 5.18
C LEU A 87 -3.64 7.96 5.60
N TYR A 88 -2.87 8.50 4.65
CA TYR A 88 -1.80 9.43 4.97
C TYR A 88 -2.29 10.72 5.60
N ARG A 89 -3.39 11.28 5.09
CA ARG A 89 -4.01 12.47 5.70
C ARG A 89 -4.44 12.21 7.15
N LEU A 90 -4.85 10.98 7.48
CA LEU A 90 -5.25 10.62 8.84
C LEU A 90 -4.07 10.49 9.80
N ILE A 91 -2.89 10.10 9.31
CA ILE A 91 -1.70 9.88 10.15
C ILE A 91 -0.70 11.05 10.11
N GLU A 92 -0.88 12.02 9.20
CA GLU A 92 0.02 13.15 9.01
C GLU A 92 0.23 13.93 10.31
N GLU A 93 -0.85 14.51 10.85
CA GLU A 93 -0.78 15.34 12.06
C GLU A 93 -0.24 14.58 13.29
N PRO A 94 -0.71 13.34 13.60
CA PRO A 94 -0.13 12.56 14.69
C PRO A 94 1.37 12.30 14.53
N ILE A 95 1.82 11.99 13.31
CA ILE A 95 3.24 11.69 13.05
C ILE A 95 4.07 12.96 13.13
N THR A 96 3.65 14.05 12.49
CA THR A 96 4.40 15.31 12.52
C THR A 96 4.52 15.82 13.95
N THR A 97 3.41 15.83 14.71
CA THR A 97 3.42 16.23 16.13
C THR A 97 4.42 15.40 16.93
N LYS A 98 4.39 14.07 16.76
CA LYS A 98 5.29 13.20 17.51
C LYS A 98 6.76 13.39 17.11
N LEU A 99 7.03 13.63 15.84
CA LEU A 99 8.38 13.88 15.36
C LEU A 99 8.91 15.24 15.86
N GLU A 100 8.08 16.28 15.90
CA GLU A 100 8.46 17.58 16.48
C GLU A 100 8.78 17.44 17.98
N GLU A 101 8.01 16.65 18.74
CA GLU A 101 8.31 16.34 20.14
C GLU A 101 9.66 15.63 20.33
N ILE A 102 9.97 14.64 19.49
CA ILE A 102 11.20 13.83 19.62
C ILE A 102 12.42 14.62 19.16
N THR A 103 12.31 15.31 18.03
CA THR A 103 13.44 15.98 17.37
C THR A 103 13.66 17.40 17.86
N GLN A 104 12.67 17.99 18.55
CA GLN A 104 12.64 19.41 18.92
C GLN A 104 12.77 20.35 17.72
N ALA A 105 12.50 19.84 16.50
CA ALA A 105 12.57 20.57 15.25
C ALA A 105 11.17 20.72 14.68
N LYS A 106 10.85 21.91 14.18
CA LYS A 106 9.58 22.18 13.50
C LYS A 106 9.55 21.49 12.14
N ILE A 107 8.44 20.82 11.84
CA ILE A 107 8.22 20.12 10.58
C ILE A 107 7.22 20.93 9.75
N HIS A 108 7.62 21.28 8.54
CA HIS A 108 6.72 21.93 7.59
C HIS A 108 5.76 20.90 7.00
N PRO A 109 4.42 21.04 7.19
CA PRO A 109 3.47 20.02 6.72
C PRO A 109 3.53 19.78 5.22
N ALA A 110 3.76 20.82 4.42
CA ALA A 110 3.89 20.69 2.97
C ALA A 110 5.11 19.84 2.57
N GLU A 111 6.27 20.11 3.17
CA GLU A 111 7.49 19.34 2.91
C GLU A 111 7.34 17.89 3.37
N PHE A 112 6.73 17.66 4.54
CA PHE A 112 6.44 16.33 5.03
C PHE A 112 5.54 15.55 4.07
N ARG A 113 4.46 16.17 3.57
CA ARG A 113 3.59 15.55 2.56
C ARG A 113 4.31 15.20 1.27
N ASP A 114 5.15 16.10 0.76
CA ASP A 114 5.89 15.86 -0.48
C ASP A 114 6.88 14.71 -0.32
N LYS A 115 7.59 14.65 0.82
CA LYS A 115 8.50 13.55 1.14
C LYS A 115 7.76 12.24 1.33
N LEU A 116 6.64 12.25 2.05
CA LEU A 116 5.81 11.07 2.26
C LEU A 116 5.26 10.54 0.93
N ALA A 117 4.72 11.41 0.07
CA ALA A 117 4.22 11.03 -1.25
C ALA A 117 5.31 10.43 -2.15
N SER A 118 6.51 11.02 -2.15
CA SER A 118 7.66 10.48 -2.88
C SER A 118 8.07 9.10 -2.35
N LEU A 119 8.10 8.94 -1.03
CA LEU A 119 8.48 7.69 -0.38
C LEU A 119 7.46 6.59 -0.68
N THR A 120 6.17 6.89 -0.59
CA THR A 120 5.09 5.99 -0.99
C THR A 120 5.21 5.54 -2.43
N LYS A 121 5.39 6.48 -3.36
CA LYS A 121 5.52 6.15 -4.78
C LYS A 121 6.67 5.16 -5.00
N LYS A 122 7.78 5.36 -4.31
CA LYS A 122 8.92 4.43 -4.31
C LYS A 122 8.52 3.06 -3.75
N HIS A 123 7.86 3.02 -2.60
CA HIS A 123 7.42 1.79 -1.96
C HIS A 123 6.47 0.96 -2.82
N VAL A 124 5.50 1.61 -3.47
CA VAL A 124 4.55 0.95 -4.38
C VAL A 124 5.29 0.41 -5.61
N ALA A 125 6.13 1.23 -6.25
CA ALA A 125 6.90 0.80 -7.41
C ALA A 125 7.80 -0.41 -7.09
N MET A 126 8.53 -0.36 -5.99
CA MET A 126 9.38 -1.49 -5.54
C MET A 126 8.54 -2.73 -5.21
N THR A 127 7.38 -2.56 -4.58
CA THR A 127 6.49 -3.67 -4.25
C THR A 127 5.95 -4.35 -5.50
N LEU A 128 5.52 -3.56 -6.48
CA LEU A 128 5.03 -4.10 -7.75
C LEU A 128 6.15 -4.78 -8.53
N ASP A 129 7.35 -4.19 -8.55
CA ASP A 129 8.53 -4.81 -9.16
C ASP A 129 8.85 -6.18 -8.53
N LYS A 130 8.80 -6.30 -7.20
CA LYS A 130 9.11 -7.57 -6.51
C LYS A 130 7.97 -8.59 -6.54
N LEU A 131 6.73 -8.17 -6.30
CA LEU A 131 5.59 -9.09 -6.13
C LEU A 131 4.84 -9.38 -7.44
N ALA A 132 4.86 -8.43 -8.38
CA ALA A 132 4.13 -8.51 -9.64
C ALA A 132 5.06 -8.44 -10.86
N SER A 133 6.35 -8.73 -10.70
CA SER A 133 7.33 -8.75 -11.79
C SER A 133 6.84 -9.55 -12.99
N GLY A 134 6.86 -8.94 -14.17
CA GLY A 134 6.43 -9.57 -15.42
C GLY A 134 4.92 -9.82 -15.55
N LYS A 135 4.10 -9.37 -14.59
CA LYS A 135 2.64 -9.47 -14.66
C LYS A 135 2.03 -8.17 -15.20
N PRO A 136 0.93 -8.23 -15.95
CA PRO A 136 0.24 -7.05 -16.45
C PRO A 136 -0.34 -6.19 -15.32
N VAL A 137 -0.35 -4.88 -15.56
CA VAL A 137 -0.97 -3.88 -14.69
C VAL A 137 -2.17 -3.28 -15.42
N TYR A 138 -3.34 -3.38 -14.78
CA TYR A 138 -4.60 -2.85 -15.30
C TYR A 138 -5.01 -1.64 -14.49
N GLU A 139 -5.25 -0.52 -15.15
CA GLU A 139 -5.90 0.64 -14.54
C GLU A 139 -7.41 0.43 -14.59
N VAL A 140 -8.05 0.43 -13.44
CA VAL A 140 -9.50 0.27 -13.28
C VAL A 140 -10.06 1.61 -12.83
N THR A 141 -10.79 2.28 -13.70
CA THR A 141 -11.50 3.52 -13.38
C THR A 141 -12.92 3.23 -12.95
N VAL A 142 -13.28 3.65 -11.75
CA VAL A 142 -14.66 3.59 -11.22
C VAL A 142 -15.34 4.90 -11.58
N THR A 143 -16.37 4.84 -12.42
CA THR A 143 -17.16 6.02 -12.85
C THR A 143 -18.47 6.16 -12.07
N SER A 144 -18.99 5.05 -11.54
CA SER A 144 -20.15 5.03 -10.64
C SER A 144 -20.07 3.80 -9.71
N PRO A 145 -20.90 3.70 -8.67
CA PRO A 145 -20.90 2.55 -7.76
C PRO A 145 -21.11 1.19 -8.44
N THR A 146 -21.62 1.16 -9.69
CA THR A 146 -21.94 -0.06 -10.45
C THR A 146 -21.19 -0.18 -11.77
N GLU A 147 -20.31 0.77 -12.12
CA GLU A 147 -19.65 0.81 -13.43
C GLU A 147 -18.14 0.91 -13.30
N LEU A 148 -17.43 0.04 -14.04
CA LEU A 148 -15.98 -0.03 -14.09
C LEU A 148 -15.53 0.08 -15.55
N MET A 149 -14.58 0.97 -15.82
CA MET A 149 -13.80 0.97 -17.06
C MET A 149 -12.42 0.37 -16.78
N ILE A 150 -12.00 -0.60 -17.59
CA ILE A 150 -10.71 -1.26 -17.44
C ILE A 150 -9.84 -0.87 -18.63
N LYS A 151 -8.67 -0.31 -18.34
CA LYS A 151 -7.64 0.00 -19.32
C LYS A 151 -6.38 -0.80 -18.99
N GLU A 152 -5.95 -1.64 -19.91
CA GLU A 152 -4.65 -2.29 -19.79
C GLU A 152 -3.54 -1.25 -19.98
N THR A 153 -2.60 -1.20 -19.04
CA THR A 153 -1.44 -0.31 -19.15
C THR A 153 -0.21 -1.19 -19.35
N LEU A 154 0.41 -1.09 -20.53
CA LEU A 154 1.57 -1.92 -20.86
C LEU A 154 2.81 -1.47 -20.05
N ALA A 155 3.36 -2.48 -19.37
CA ALA A 155 4.65 -2.61 -18.67
C ALA A 155 4.88 -1.77 -17.38
N ALA A 156 5.11 -2.52 -16.29
CA ALA A 156 5.93 -2.11 -15.15
C ALA A 156 7.42 -2.09 -15.56
#